data_AF-A0A950J4N5-F1
#
_entry.id   AF-A0A950J4N5-F1
#
_cell.length_a   1.000
_cell.length_b   1.000
_cell.length_c   1.000
_cell.angle_alpha   90.00
_cell.angle_beta   90.00
_cell.angle_gamma   90.00
#
_symmetry.space_group_name_H-M   'P 1'
#
loop_
_entity.id
_entity.type
_entity.pdbx_description
1 polymer ?
#
loop_
_entity_poly.entity_id
_entity_poly.type
_entity_poly.pdbx_seq_one_letter_code
_entity_poly.pdbx_strand_id
1 'polypeptide(L)'
;MPPASEQRRLLRGPAVAAILLAAVIAIGTVGYVALEGWGWFDSFYMTMMTVTTTGGGEAQPLSTAGKWWTIVVVTVGFGALTFTLLTLITYVIEGRLGVAVGERRMRRRVARMEGHYILCGYGRVGREVARNFLQEKIQFTIIDINPDSLVRAA
;
A
#
# COMPACT_ATOMS: atom_id res chain seq x y z
N MET A 1 3.46 4.07 17.76
CA MET A 1 4.28 3.34 16.77
C MET A 1 3.42 2.19 16.27
N PRO A 2 2.79 2.29 15.09
CA PRO A 2 1.98 1.19 14.56
C PRO A 2 2.90 0.00 14.23
N PRO A 3 2.55 -1.24 14.61
CA PRO A 3 3.40 -2.41 14.43
C PRO A 3 3.64 -2.74 12.94
N ALA A 4 4.77 -3.39 12.63
CA ALA A 4 5.18 -3.77 11.26
C ALA A 4 4.14 -4.66 10.51
N SER A 5 3.21 -5.28 11.23
CA SER A 5 2.05 -6.00 10.68
C SER A 5 1.02 -5.06 10.04
N GLU A 6 0.89 -3.84 10.54
CA GLU A 6 -0.04 -2.82 10.05
C GLU A 6 0.46 -2.21 8.73
N GLN A 7 1.78 -1.98 8.59
CA GLN A 7 2.44 -1.61 7.32
C GLN A 7 2.24 -2.66 6.21
N ARG A 8 2.29 -3.96 6.53
CA ARG A 8 1.99 -5.03 5.57
C ARG A 8 0.50 -5.05 5.19
N ARG A 9 -0.41 -4.75 6.11
CA ARG A 9 -1.85 -4.60 5.83
C ARG A 9 -2.13 -3.41 4.89
N LEU A 10 -1.42 -2.30 5.10
CA LEU A 10 -1.52 -1.07 4.33
C LEU A 10 -1.14 -1.22 2.85
N LEU A 11 -0.04 -1.92 2.57
CA LEU A 11 0.42 -2.16 1.19
C LEU A 11 -0.32 -3.33 0.51
N ARG A 12 -0.99 -4.20 1.28
CA ARG A 12 -1.77 -5.32 0.76
C ARG A 12 -3.05 -4.89 0.07
N GLY A 13 -3.69 -3.78 0.46
CA GLY A 13 -4.95 -3.32 -0.13
C GLY A 13 -4.91 -3.19 -1.66
N PRO A 14 -4.13 -2.25 -2.22
CA PRO A 14 -4.05 -2.06 -3.67
C PRO A 14 -3.42 -3.27 -4.39
N ALA A 15 -2.47 -3.97 -3.76
CA ALA A 15 -1.87 -5.16 -4.34
C ALA A 15 -2.89 -6.31 -4.47
N VAL A 16 -3.73 -6.54 -3.45
CA VAL A 16 -4.80 -7.55 -3.49
C VAL A 16 -5.84 -7.17 -4.53
N ALA A 17 -6.25 -5.90 -4.61
CA ALA A 17 -7.20 -5.44 -5.62
C ALA A 17 -6.66 -5.67 -7.05
N ALA A 18 -5.39 -5.32 -7.29
CA ALA A 18 -4.72 -5.57 -8.57
C ALA A 18 -4.61 -7.07 -8.91
N ILE A 19 -4.29 -7.92 -7.93
CA ILE A 19 -4.24 -9.38 -8.12
C ILE A 19 -5.63 -9.93 -8.44
N LEU A 20 -6.68 -9.47 -7.76
CA LEU A 20 -8.06 -9.87 -8.05
C LEU A 20 -8.46 -9.47 -9.47
N LEU A 21 -8.17 -8.24 -9.89
CA LEU A 21 -8.44 -7.78 -11.25
C LEU A 21 -7.68 -8.61 -12.29
N ALA A 22 -6.39 -8.88 -12.06
CA ALA A 22 -5.58 -9.72 -12.92
C ALA A 22 -6.13 -11.16 -13.02
N ALA A 23 -6.62 -11.71 -11.91
CA ALA A 23 -7.25 -13.03 -11.89
C ALA A 23 -8.55 -13.04 -12.71
N VAL A 24 -9.38 -12.00 -12.60
CA VAL A 24 -10.61 -11.90 -13.41
C VAL A 24 -10.27 -11.80 -14.91
N ILE A 25 -9.25 -11.02 -15.28
CA ILE A 25 -8.81 -10.91 -16.68
C ILE A 25 -8.27 -12.25 -17.17
N ALA A 26 -7.45 -12.95 -16.37
CA ALA A 26 -6.90 -14.25 -16.74
C ALA A 26 -8.00 -15.31 -16.90
N ILE A 27 -8.93 -15.40 -15.95
CA ILE A 27 -10.07 -16.33 -15.99
C ILE A 27 -10.96 -16.01 -17.19
N GLY A 28 -11.30 -14.72 -17.41
CA GLY A 28 -12.07 -14.27 -18.57
C GLY A 28 -11.44 -14.69 -19.89
N THR A 29 -10.12 -14.45 -20.02
CA THR A 29 -9.33 -14.82 -21.21
C THR A 29 -9.34 -16.32 -21.44
N VAL A 30 -9.04 -17.12 -20.42
CA VAL A 30 -9.05 -18.59 -20.51
C VAL A 30 -10.44 -19.11 -20.86
N GLY A 31 -11.50 -18.50 -20.32
CA GLY A 31 -12.87 -18.86 -20.65
C GLY A 31 -13.21 -18.67 -22.13
N TYR A 32 -12.79 -17.55 -22.74
CA TYR A 32 -12.98 -17.35 -24.18
C TYR A 32 -12.15 -18.31 -25.02
N VAL A 33 -10.90 -18.61 -24.62
CA VAL A 33 -10.08 -19.62 -25.32
C VAL A 33 -10.74 -21.00 -25.25
N ALA A 34 -11.26 -21.40 -24.09
CA ALA A 34 -11.85 -22.72 -23.88
C ALA A 34 -13.24 -22.88 -24.50
N LEU A 35 -14.08 -21.85 -24.46
CA LEU A 35 -15.47 -21.92 -24.94
C LEU A 35 -15.58 -21.61 -26.44
N GLU A 36 -14.82 -20.63 -26.93
CA GLU A 36 -14.93 -20.16 -28.31
C GLU A 36 -13.75 -20.61 -29.20
N GLY A 37 -12.69 -21.18 -28.62
CA GLY A 37 -11.53 -21.66 -29.38
C GLY A 37 -10.70 -20.55 -30.02
N TRP A 38 -10.85 -19.30 -29.58
CA TRP A 38 -10.14 -18.16 -30.13
C TRP A 38 -8.66 -18.16 -29.76
N GLY A 39 -7.86 -17.41 -30.52
CA GLY A 39 -6.47 -17.16 -30.19
C GLY A 39 -6.34 -16.43 -28.85
N TRP A 40 -5.27 -16.72 -28.10
CA TRP A 40 -5.00 -16.12 -26.78
C TRP A 40 -5.07 -14.58 -26.79
N PHE A 41 -4.55 -13.95 -27.84
CA PHE A 41 -4.56 -12.50 -27.96
C PHE A 41 -5.96 -11.93 -28.18
N ASP A 42 -6.77 -12.55 -29.04
CA ASP A 42 -8.14 -12.12 -29.33
C ASP A 42 -9.05 -12.29 -28.09
N SER A 43 -8.88 -13.40 -27.37
CA SER A 43 -9.57 -13.64 -26.09
C SER A 43 -9.17 -12.63 -25.01
N PHE A 44 -7.88 -12.28 -24.92
CA PHE A 44 -7.40 -11.28 -23.98
C PHE A 44 -7.93 -9.90 -24.34
N TYR A 45 -7.87 -9.53 -25.62
CA TYR A 45 -8.40 -8.28 -26.15
C TYR A 45 -9.90 -8.13 -25.87
N MET A 46 -10.69 -9.18 -26.14
CA MET A 46 -12.12 -9.22 -25.83
C MET A 46 -12.37 -9.04 -24.33
N THR A 47 -11.61 -9.75 -23.48
CA THR A 47 -11.74 -9.63 -22.02
C THR A 47 -11.42 -8.21 -21.57
N MET A 48 -10.36 -7.60 -22.10
CA MET A 48 -9.98 -6.22 -21.79
C MET A 48 -11.12 -5.26 -22.14
N MET A 49 -11.64 -5.29 -23.38
CA MET A 49 -12.75 -4.44 -23.82
C MET A 49 -14.02 -4.61 -22.97
N THR A 50 -14.29 -5.84 -22.53
CA THR A 50 -15.43 -6.17 -21.69
C THR A 50 -15.27 -5.58 -20.29
N VAL A 51 -14.12 -5.81 -19.65
CA VAL A 51 -13.83 -5.36 -18.28
C VAL A 51 -13.74 -3.83 -18.20
N THR A 52 -13.13 -3.18 -19.20
CA THR A 52 -13.01 -1.72 -19.27
C THR A 52 -14.30 -1.04 -19.71
N THR A 53 -15.34 -1.80 -20.06
CA THR A 53 -16.62 -1.30 -20.60
C THR A 53 -16.46 -0.40 -21.83
N THR A 54 -15.36 -0.55 -22.56
CA THR A 54 -15.08 0.24 -23.76
C THR A 54 -16.09 -0.09 -24.86
N GLY A 55 -16.54 -1.34 -24.93
CA GLY A 55 -17.64 -1.75 -25.82
C GLY A 55 -17.32 -1.50 -27.30
N GLY A 56 -16.36 -2.26 -27.86
CA GLY A 56 -15.88 -2.11 -29.24
C GLY A 56 -16.42 -3.13 -30.25
N GLY A 57 -17.56 -3.76 -29.96
CA GLY A 57 -18.04 -4.92 -30.71
C GLY A 57 -17.35 -6.23 -30.31
N GLU A 58 -17.82 -7.33 -30.90
CA GLU A 58 -17.26 -8.67 -30.68
C GLU A 58 -15.96 -8.82 -31.48
N ALA A 59 -14.87 -9.29 -30.85
CA ALA A 59 -13.60 -9.52 -31.57
C ALA A 59 -13.75 -10.59 -32.67
N GLN A 60 -14.61 -11.57 -32.40
CA GLN A 60 -15.02 -12.68 -33.26
C GLN A 60 -16.47 -13.03 -32.90
N PRO A 61 -17.26 -13.65 -33.80
CA PRO A 61 -18.66 -13.96 -33.52
C PRO A 61 -18.81 -14.91 -32.32
N LEU A 62 -19.60 -14.51 -31.32
CA LEU A 62 -19.80 -15.33 -30.12
C LEU A 62 -20.90 -16.38 -30.30
N SER A 63 -20.63 -17.58 -29.80
CA SER A 63 -21.65 -18.60 -29.57
C SER A 63 -22.63 -18.18 -28.45
N THR A 64 -23.76 -18.89 -28.33
CA THR A 64 -24.70 -18.68 -27.21
C THR A 64 -24.04 -18.89 -25.85
N ALA A 65 -23.10 -19.83 -25.74
CA ALA A 65 -22.35 -20.06 -24.51
C ALA A 65 -21.39 -18.89 -24.21
N GLY A 66 -20.69 -18.39 -25.23
CA GLY A 66 -19.83 -17.22 -25.13
C GLY A 66 -20.57 -15.98 -24.65
N LYS A 67 -21.80 -15.74 -25.12
CA LYS A 67 -22.62 -14.61 -24.67
C LYS A 67 -22.93 -14.67 -23.18
N TRP A 68 -23.31 -15.85 -22.67
CA TRP A 68 -23.51 -16.04 -21.23
C TRP A 68 -22.21 -15.84 -20.45
N TRP A 69 -21.09 -16.32 -20.99
CA TRP A 69 -19.77 -16.08 -20.39
C TRP A 69 -19.45 -14.58 -20.31
N THR A 70 -19.67 -13.83 -21.39
CA THR A 70 -19.47 -12.37 -21.43
C THR A 70 -20.30 -11.65 -20.37
N ILE A 71 -21.56 -12.06 -20.15
CA ILE A 71 -22.42 -11.48 -19.10
C ILE A 71 -21.81 -11.66 -17.70
N VAL A 72 -21.24 -12.83 -17.42
CA VAL A 72 -20.54 -13.09 -16.15
C VAL A 72 -19.26 -12.26 -16.05
N VAL A 73 -18.44 -12.24 -17.11
CA VAL A 73 -17.18 -11.50 -17.15
C VAL A 73 -17.40 -10.01 -17.00
N VAL A 74 -18.42 -9.41 -17.63
CA VAL A 74 -18.68 -7.97 -17.50
C VAL A 74 -19.16 -7.62 -16.09
N THR A 75 -20.02 -8.45 -15.50
CA THR A 75 -20.58 -8.20 -14.16
C THR A 75 -19.49 -8.26 -13.09
N VAL A 76 -18.66 -9.30 -13.13
CA VAL A 76 -17.54 -9.47 -12.16
C VAL A 76 -16.39 -8.52 -12.48
N GLY A 77 -16.04 -8.38 -13.76
CA GLY A 77 -14.92 -7.59 -14.26
C GLY A 77 -15.09 -6.10 -13.98
N PHE A 78 -16.25 -5.53 -14.30
CA PHE A 78 -16.52 -4.13 -14.04
C PHE A 78 -16.49 -3.82 -12.53
N GLY A 79 -17.03 -4.72 -11.70
CA GLY A 79 -16.94 -4.61 -10.24
C GLY A 79 -15.50 -4.64 -9.73
N ALA A 80 -14.68 -5.58 -10.20
CA ALA A 80 -13.27 -5.68 -9.84
C ALA A 80 -12.46 -4.46 -10.28
N LEU A 81 -12.72 -3.94 -11.49
CA LEU A 81 -12.07 -2.74 -12.00
C LEU A 81 -12.43 -1.52 -11.15
N THR A 82 -13.72 -1.31 -10.89
CA THR A 82 -14.22 -0.19 -10.06
C THR A 82 -13.66 -0.25 -8.65
N PHE A 83 -13.66 -1.43 -8.03
CA PHE A 83 -13.08 -1.63 -6.70
C PHE A 83 -11.58 -1.33 -6.66
N THR A 84 -10.84 -1.75 -7.69
CA THR A 84 -9.41 -1.47 -7.82
C THR A 84 -9.14 0.02 -7.97
N LEU A 85 -9.93 0.71 -8.81
CA LEU A 85 -9.81 2.15 -9.02
C LEU A 85 -10.13 2.94 -7.75
N LEU A 86 -11.22 2.60 -7.04
CA LEU A 86 -11.57 3.23 -5.77
C LEU A 86 -10.47 3.04 -4.73
N THR A 87 -9.97 1.81 -4.56
CA THR A 87 -8.88 1.51 -3.63
C THR A 87 -7.61 2.31 -3.98
N LEU A 88 -7.29 2.43 -5.27
CA LEU A 88 -6.16 3.20 -5.74
C LEU A 88 -6.33 4.69 -5.43
N ILE A 89 -7.50 5.27 -5.70
CA ILE A 89 -7.81 6.67 -5.39
C ILE A 89 -7.69 6.94 -3.90
N THR A 90 -8.31 6.11 -3.05
CA THR A 90 -8.20 6.23 -1.58
C THR A 90 -6.76 6.14 -1.12
N TYR A 91 -5.97 5.21 -1.67
CA TYR A 91 -4.57 5.03 -1.35
C TYR A 91 -3.70 6.26 -1.72
N VAL A 92 -4.01 6.92 -2.84
CA VAL A 92 -3.34 8.16 -3.29
C VAL A 92 -3.75 9.34 -2.40
N ILE A 93 -5.05 9.54 -2.17
CA ILE A 93 -5.59 10.67 -1.39
C ILE A 93 -5.11 10.62 0.07
N GLU A 94 -5.14 9.44 0.69
CA GLU A 94 -4.69 9.27 2.08
C GLU A 94 -3.17 9.43 2.24
N GLY A 95 -2.42 9.67 1.14
CA GLY A 95 -0.98 9.87 1.20
C GLY A 95 -0.23 8.66 1.78
N ARG A 96 -0.84 7.47 1.78
CA ARG A 96 -0.26 6.24 2.36
C ARG A 96 1.02 5.82 1.65
N LEU A 97 1.26 6.31 0.43
CA LEU A 97 2.56 6.26 -0.26
C LEU A 97 3.66 7.01 0.51
N GLY A 98 3.35 8.23 0.97
CA GLY A 98 4.27 9.12 1.66
C GLY A 98 4.62 8.65 3.07
N VAL A 99 3.66 8.09 3.82
CA VAL A 99 3.89 7.61 5.19
C VAL A 99 4.84 6.40 5.21
N ALA A 100 4.61 5.40 4.34
CA ALA A 100 5.45 4.21 4.28
C ALA A 100 6.89 4.52 3.81
N VAL A 101 7.04 5.44 2.86
CA VAL A 101 8.36 5.91 2.40
C VAL A 101 9.01 6.83 3.44
N GLY A 102 8.23 7.68 4.10
CA GLY A 102 8.65 8.58 5.16
C GLY A 102 9.22 7.84 6.36
N GLU A 103 8.53 6.81 6.84
CA GLU A 103 9.01 5.96 7.95
C GLU A 103 10.32 5.26 7.58
N ARG A 104 10.45 4.71 6.36
CA ARG A 104 11.72 4.10 5.90
C ARG A 104 12.85 5.13 5.82
N ARG A 105 12.58 6.33 5.32
CA ARG A 105 13.56 7.42 5.23
C ARG A 105 13.99 7.89 6.62
N MET A 106 13.04 8.02 7.54
CA MET A 106 13.29 8.39 8.94
C MET A 106 14.11 7.31 9.64
N ARG A 107 13.72 6.02 9.56
CA ARG A 107 14.49 4.91 10.14
C ARG A 107 15.91 4.82 9.59
N ARG A 108 16.10 5.07 8.29
CA ARG A 108 17.43 5.13 7.66
C ARG A 108 18.24 6.35 8.05
N ARG A 109 17.59 7.46 8.43
CA ARG A 109 18.26 8.62 9.03
C ARG A 109 18.70 8.25 10.45
N VAL A 110 17.79 7.72 11.27
CA VAL A 110 18.09 7.26 12.63
C VAL A 110 19.21 6.22 12.66
N ALA A 111 19.17 5.22 11.79
CA ALA A 111 20.20 4.20 11.70
C ALA A 111 21.57 4.71 11.22
N ARG A 112 21.62 5.91 10.64
CA ARG A 112 22.86 6.58 10.22
C ARG A 112 23.29 7.69 11.18
N MET A 113 22.53 7.95 12.25
CA MET A 113 22.95 8.87 13.29
C MET A 113 23.96 8.16 14.18
N GLU A 114 25.17 8.68 14.25
CA GLU A 114 26.24 8.21 15.12
C GLU A 114 26.68 9.36 16.03
N GLY A 115 27.02 9.07 17.29
CA GLY A 115 27.53 10.06 18.24
C GLY A 115 26.48 11.00 18.87
N HIS A 116 25.18 10.70 18.74
CA HIS A 116 24.11 11.49 19.38
C HIS A 116 23.49 10.73 20.56
N TYR A 117 23.63 11.28 21.76
CA TYR A 117 22.99 10.76 22.96
C TYR A 117 21.63 11.45 23.15
N ILE A 118 20.57 10.66 23.27
CA ILE A 118 19.22 11.18 23.54
C ILE A 118 18.79 10.67 24.92
N LEU A 119 18.55 11.60 25.84
CA LEU A 119 18.04 11.29 27.17
C LEU A 119 16.51 11.38 27.16
N CYS A 120 15.87 10.21 27.01
CA CYS A 120 14.41 10.10 27.03
C CYS A 120 13.91 10.03 28.48
N GLY A 121 13.60 11.19 29.06
CA GLY A 121 13.05 11.37 30.39
C GLY A 121 14.00 12.13 31.34
N TYR A 122 13.52 13.22 31.91
CA TYR A 122 14.20 14.09 32.89
C TYR A 122 13.56 14.01 34.28
N GLY A 123 13.25 12.78 34.70
CA GLY A 123 12.82 12.47 36.05
C GLY A 123 13.98 12.48 37.05
N ARG A 124 13.83 11.77 38.17
CA ARG A 124 14.87 11.66 39.22
C ARG A 124 16.16 11.04 38.68
N VAL A 125 16.06 9.93 37.95
CA VAL A 125 17.21 9.23 37.36
C VAL A 125 17.79 10.01 36.18
N GLY A 126 16.93 10.55 35.31
CA GLY A 126 17.35 11.34 34.15
C GLY A 126 18.19 12.56 34.53
N ARG A 127 17.86 13.24 35.63
CA ARG A 127 18.67 14.35 36.15
C ARG A 127 20.11 13.95 36.48
N GLU A 128 20.29 12.78 37.10
CA GLU A 128 21.63 12.35 37.49
C GLU A 128 22.46 11.93 36.28
N VAL A 129 21.82 11.26 35.32
CA VAL A 129 22.45 10.93 34.03
C VAL A 129 22.84 12.19 33.26
N ALA A 130 21.97 13.20 33.22
CA ALA A 130 22.27 14.49 32.59
C ALA A 130 23.46 15.20 33.25
N ARG A 131 23.55 15.15 34.59
CA ARG A 131 24.68 15.72 35.35
C ARG A 131 26.00 15.06 34.98
N ASN A 132 26.03 13.73 34.90
CA ASN A 132 27.21 12.98 34.49
C ASN A 132 27.62 13.30 33.04
N PHE A 133 26.64 13.39 32.13
CA PHE A 133 26.91 13.76 30.73
C PHE A 133 27.50 15.17 30.60
N LEU A 134 27.03 16.13 31.40
CA LEU A 134 27.60 17.48 31.46
C LEU A 134 29.04 17.47 31.99
N GLN A 135 29.34 16.68 33.03
CA GLN A 135 30.69 16.55 33.58
C GLN A 135 31.67 15.91 32.58
N GLU A 136 31.22 14.90 31.85
CA GLU A 136 32.00 14.21 30.81
C GLU A 136 32.04 14.96 29.47
N LYS A 137 31.41 16.14 29.38
CA LYS A 137 31.31 16.98 28.16
C LYS A 137 30.69 16.24 26.97
N ILE A 138 29.77 15.31 27.25
CA ILE A 138 29.01 14.59 26.23
C ILE A 138 27.89 15.50 25.73
N GLN A 139 27.75 15.64 24.41
CA GLN A 139 26.63 16.37 23.80
C GLN A 139 25.39 15.46 23.76
N PHE A 140 24.29 15.90 24.38
CA PHE A 140 23.05 15.14 24.43
C PHE A 140 21.81 16.03 24.28
N THR A 141 20.69 15.44 23.86
CA THR A 141 19.38 16.10 23.79
C THR A 141 18.41 15.43 24.75
N ILE A 142 17.67 16.22 25.53
CA ILE A 142 16.66 15.73 26.46
C ILE A 142 15.29 15.71 25.77
N ILE A 143 14.56 14.60 25.91
CA ILE A 143 13.17 14.47 25.47
C ILE A 143 12.36 13.99 26.67
N ASP A 144 11.37 14.76 27.13
CA ASP A 144 10.44 14.34 28.17
C ASP A 144 9.00 14.65 27.72
N ILE A 145 8.05 13.84 28.16
CA ILE A 145 6.62 14.04 27.90
C ILE A 145 6.03 15.15 28.76
N ASN A 146 6.63 15.42 29.93
CA ASN A 146 6.19 16.42 30.87
C ASN A 146 6.93 17.75 30.64
N PRO A 147 6.22 18.82 30.22
CA PRO A 147 6.82 20.13 29.96
C PRO A 147 7.51 20.73 31.20
N ASP A 148 7.02 20.48 32.41
CA ASP A 148 7.62 20.99 33.65
C ASP A 148 9.00 20.41 33.95
N SER A 149 9.32 19.25 33.37
CA SER A 149 10.64 18.63 33.52
C SER A 149 11.66 19.27 32.57
N LEU A 150 11.22 19.76 31.40
CA LEU A 150 12.08 20.45 30.44
C LEU A 150 12.46 21.85 30.91
N VAL A 151 11.55 22.58 31.57
CA VAL A 151 11.85 23.90 32.17
C VAL A 151 12.93 23.79 33.26
N ARG A 152 13.01 22.65 33.95
CA ARG A 152 14.05 22.37 34.96
C ARG A 152 15.38 21.88 34.38
N ALA A 153 15.42 21.59 33.08
CA ALA A 153 16.60 21.15 32.37
C ALA A 153 17.31 22.29 31.62
N ALA A 154 16.62 23.42 31.42
CA ALA A 154 17.16 24.67 30.88
C ALA A 154 17.89 25.47 31.96
#